data_AF-A0A963WCK9-F1
#
_entry.id   AF-A0A963WCK9-F1
#
_cell.length_a   1.000
_cell.length_b   1.000
_cell.length_c   1.000
_cell.angle_alpha   90.00
_cell.angle_beta   90.00
_cell.angle_gamma   90.00
#
_symmetry.space_group_name_H-M   'P 1'
#
loop_
_entity.id
_entity.type
_entity.pdbx_description
1 polymer ?
#
loop_
_entity_poly.entity_id
_entity_poly.type
_entity_poly.pdbx_seq_one_letter_code
_entity_poly.pdbx_strand_id
1 'polypeptide(L)' 'MPRKFVDLSIYLENDVVSDPPAFAPKIQYFNHQNSFEQMAPFFPGLKQEDLPDGEVWAVETIQLSTHNGT' A
#
# COMPACT_ATOMS: atom_id res chain seq x y z
N MET A 1 -33.22 15.52 10.15
CA MET A 1 -32.89 14.21 9.55
C MET A 1 -31.37 14.07 9.56
N PRO A 2 -30.80 12.96 10.07
CA PRO A 2 -29.36 12.72 9.96
C PRO A 2 -28.99 12.53 8.47
N ARG A 3 -27.85 13.07 8.05
CA ARG A 3 -27.32 12.88 6.69
C ARG A 3 -26.62 11.52 6.60
N LYS A 4 -26.67 10.88 5.42
CA LYS A 4 -25.95 9.64 5.11
C LYS A 4 -24.74 9.97 4.25
N PHE A 5 -23.57 9.46 4.62
CA PHE A 5 -22.39 9.44 3.74
C PHE A 5 -22.41 8.17 2.89
N VAL A 6 -22.14 8.31 1.59
CA VAL A 6 -22.04 7.21 0.63
C VAL A 6 -20.72 7.38 -0.11
N ASP A 7 -19.88 6.36 -0.06
CA ASP A 7 -18.64 6.29 -0.84
C ASP A 7 -18.96 5.70 -2.21
N LEU A 8 -18.51 6.38 -3.26
CA LEU A 8 -18.69 5.99 -4.67
C LEU A 8 -17.35 5.69 -5.35
N SER A 9 -16.24 5.69 -4.61
CA SER A 9 -14.92 5.37 -5.13
C SER A 9 -14.76 3.87 -5.39
N ILE A 10 -13.90 3.53 -6.35
CA ILE A 10 -13.38 2.18 -6.53
C ILE A 10 -12.02 2.05 -5.87
N TYR A 11 -11.64 0.81 -5.54
CA TYR A 11 -10.30 0.52 -5.05
C TYR A 11 -9.25 0.70 -6.14
N LEU A 12 -8.08 1.20 -5.75
CA LEU A 12 -6.88 1.05 -6.55
C LEU A 12 -6.27 -0.31 -6.21
N GLU A 13 -6.18 -1.20 -7.20
CA GLU A 13 -5.62 -2.54 -7.05
C GLU A 13 -5.00 -3.02 -8.37
N ASN A 14 -4.16 -4.05 -8.32
CA ASN A 14 -3.47 -4.56 -9.51
C ASN A 14 -4.33 -5.54 -10.33
N ASP A 15 -5.28 -6.21 -9.68
CA ASP A 15 -5.92 -7.41 -10.24
C ASP A 15 -7.25 -7.10 -10.95
N VAL A 16 -7.85 -5.95 -10.65
CA VAL A 16 -9.05 -5.47 -11.32
C VAL A 16 -8.67 -4.55 -12.48
N VAL A 17 -9.10 -4.93 -13.68
CA VAL A 17 -8.88 -4.13 -14.88
C VAL A 17 -9.86 -2.95 -14.90
N SER A 18 -9.49 -1.85 -14.25
CA SER A 18 -10.21 -0.56 -14.30
C SER A 18 -9.83 0.28 -15.52
N ASP A 19 -8.65 0.03 -16.08
CA ASP A 19 -8.01 0.84 -17.11
C ASP A 19 -7.38 -0.06 -18.19
N PRO A 20 -7.09 0.45 -19.41
CA PRO A 20 -6.38 -0.34 -20.42
C PRO A 20 -5.03 -0.84 -19.88
N PRO A 21 -4.58 -2.08 -20.18
CA PRO A 21 -3.42 -2.69 -19.53
C PRO A 21 -2.11 -1.88 -19.57
N ALA A 22 -1.89 -1.10 -20.63
CA ALA A 22 -0.71 -0.24 -20.75
C ALA A 22 -0.73 0.99 -19.81
N PHE A 23 -1.91 1.34 -19.30
CA PHE A 23 -2.18 2.50 -18.45
C PHE A 23 -2.74 2.12 -17.08
N ALA A 24 -2.82 0.82 -16.76
CA ALA A 24 -3.28 0.35 -15.46
C ALA A 24 -2.37 0.85 -14.33
N PRO A 25 -2.94 1.17 -13.15
CA PRO A 25 -2.14 1.50 -11.99
C PRO A 25 -1.26 0.31 -11.60
N LYS A 26 -0.11 0.60 -10.99
CA LYS A 26 0.79 -0.42 -10.45
C LYS A 26 1.06 -0.14 -8.99
N ILE A 27 0.77 -1.11 -8.15
CA ILE A 27 0.99 -1.05 -6.71
C ILE A 27 2.02 -2.12 -6.35
N GLN A 28 3.13 -1.69 -5.76
CA GLN A 28 4.09 -2.59 -5.13
C GLN A 28 3.76 -2.67 -3.65
N TYR A 29 3.42 -3.87 -3.18
CA TYR A 29 3.04 -4.11 -1.80
C TYR A 29 4.22 -4.60 -0.98
N PHE A 30 4.52 -3.90 0.11
CA PHE A 30 5.40 -4.37 1.17
C PHE A 30 4.54 -4.67 2.39
N ASN A 31 4.55 -5.93 2.80
CA ASN A 31 3.80 -6.37 3.96
C ASN A 31 4.69 -6.25 5.21
N HIS A 32 4.06 -6.48 6.36
CA HIS A 32 4.73 -6.41 7.66
C HIS A 32 5.83 -7.46 7.89
N GLN A 33 6.14 -8.30 6.90
CA GLN A 33 7.17 -9.34 7.01
C GLN A 33 8.36 -9.10 6.07
N ASN A 34 8.23 -8.20 5.08
CA ASN A 34 9.22 -8.04 4.02
C ASN A 34 9.84 -6.64 3.91
N SER A 35 9.65 -5.78 4.91
CA SER A 35 10.16 -4.39 4.91
C SER A 35 11.20 -4.08 6.00
N PHE A 36 11.69 -5.07 6.75
CA PHE A 36 12.64 -4.83 7.84
C PHE A 36 13.93 -4.18 7.33
N GLU A 37 14.47 -4.64 6.20
CA GLU A 37 15.69 -4.07 5.60
C GLU A 37 15.53 -2.60 5.21
N GLN A 38 14.31 -2.15 4.93
CA GLN A 38 13.99 -0.76 4.58
C GLN A 38 13.84 0.10 5.84
N MET A 39 13.34 -0.48 6.93
CA MET A 39 13.18 0.18 8.24
C MET A 39 14.49 0.26 9.03
N ALA A 40 15.30 -0.80 9.03
CA ALA A 40 16.47 -0.94 9.89
C ALA A 40 17.48 0.25 9.81
N PRO A 41 17.73 0.87 8.64
CA PRO A 41 18.61 2.04 8.55
C PRO A 41 18.15 3.24 9.38
N PHE A 42 16.85 3.35 9.69
CA PHE A 42 16.31 4.42 10.53
C PHE A 42 16.53 4.19 12.03
N PHE A 43 16.81 2.96 12.45
CA PHE A 43 16.95 2.56 13.86
C PHE A 43 18.21 1.71 14.09
N PRO A 44 19.40 2.31 14.19
CA PRO A 44 20.65 1.57 14.35
C PRO A 44 20.63 0.62 15.55
N GLY A 45 20.91 -0.65 15.30
CA GLY A 45 20.95 -1.70 16.34
C GLY A 45 19.60 -2.38 16.63
N LEU A 46 18.50 -1.90 16.04
CA LEU A 46 17.22 -2.59 16.08
C LEU A 46 17.35 -3.95 15.38
N LYS A 47 16.83 -4.99 16.00
CA LYS A 47 16.61 -6.30 15.39
C LYS A 47 15.13 -6.53 15.18
N GLN A 48 14.79 -7.38 14.22
CA GLN A 48 13.38 -7.71 13.96
C GLN A 48 12.70 -8.36 15.18
N GLU A 49 13.44 -9.15 15.96
CA GLU A 49 12.95 -9.77 17.21
C GLU A 49 12.60 -8.76 18.31
N ASP A 50 13.07 -7.52 18.21
CA ASP A 50 12.73 -6.46 19.15
C ASP A 50 11.34 -5.85 18.85
N LEU A 51 10.75 -6.15 17.69
CA LEU A 51 9.44 -5.66 17.27
C LEU A 51 8.31 -6.59 17.75
N PRO A 52 7.12 -6.05 18.11
CA PRO A 52 5.95 -6.85 18.41
C PRO A 52 5.65 -7.81 17.26
N ASP A 53 5.61 -9.11 17.56
CA ASP A 53 5.40 -10.19 16.58
C ASP A 53 6.40 -10.21 15.40
N GLY A 54 7.51 -9.46 15.49
CA GLY A 54 8.46 -9.28 14.40
C GLY A 54 7.94 -8.43 13.23
N GLU A 55 6.81 -7.74 13.40
CA GLU A 55 6.09 -7.03 12.35
C GLU A 55 6.70 -5.65 12.08
N VAL A 56 6.90 -5.34 10.80
CA VAL A 56 7.50 -4.09 10.30
C VAL A 56 6.46 -3.21 9.60
N TRP A 57 6.85 -2.09 8.97
CA TRP A 57 5.89 -1.22 8.29
C TRP A 57 5.30 -1.93 7.06
N ALA A 58 3.96 -2.00 6.98
CA ALA A 58 3.32 -2.23 5.69
C ALA A 58 3.28 -0.90 4.94
N VAL A 59 3.80 -0.91 3.71
CA VAL A 59 3.85 0.27 2.85
C VAL A 59 3.62 -0.16 1.42
N GLU A 60 2.95 0.68 0.65
CA GLU A 60 2.80 0.48 -0.77
C GLU A 60 3.44 1.63 -1.56
N THR A 61 4.06 1.29 -2.69
CA THR A 61 4.46 2.28 -3.69
C THR A 61 3.51 2.20 -4.88
N ILE A 62 2.89 3.33 -5.21
CA ILE A 62 1.92 3.41 -6.30
C ILE A 62 2.49 4.22 -7.45
N GLN A 63 2.37 3.68 -8.67
CA GLN A 63 2.55 4.40 -9.93
C GLN A 63 1.21 4.48 -10.65
N LEU A 64 0.73 5.69 -10.88
CA LEU A 64 -0.56 5.95 -11.53
C LEU A 64 -0.49 7.18 -12.43
N SER A 65 -1.48 7.30 -13.32
CA SER A 65 -1.83 8.53 -14.03
C SER A 65 -2.97 9.24 -13.32
N THR A 66 -3.17 10.52 -13.60
CA THR A 66 -4.30 11.30 -13.05
C THR A 66 -5.68 10.84 -13.53
N HIS A 67 -5.75 9.76 -14.32
CA HIS A 67 -6.97 9.23 -14.94
C HIS A 67 -7.25 7.76 -14.56
N ASN A 68 -6.58 7.19 -13.55
CA ASN A 68 -6.85 5.83 -13.07
C ASN A 68 -7.87 5.83 -11.93
N GLY A 69 -8.82 4.90 -11.97
CA GLY A 69 -9.82 4.73 -10.90
C GLY A 69 -11.12 5.51 -11.12
N THR A 70 -11.74 5.97 -10.03
CA THR A 70 -12.98 6.80 -10.06
C THR A 70 -12.67 8.27 -10.23
#